data_AF-A0A349EU98-F1
#
_entry.id   AF-A0A349EU98-F1
#
_cell.length_a   1.000
_cell.length_b   1.000
_cell.length_c   1.000
_cell.angle_alpha   90.00
_cell.angle_beta   90.00
_cell.angle_gamma   90.00
#
_symmetry.space_group_name_H-M   'P 1'
#
loop_
_entity.id
_entity.type
_entity.pdbx_description
1 polymer ?
#
loop_
_entity_poly.entity_id
_entity_poly.type
_entity_poly.pdbx_seq_one_letter_code
_entity_poly.pdbx_strand_id
1 'polypeptide(L)'
;MEKLDGVKISSSNIKEYIEKGEIKKAWKFLGHPYEICGYVKKGFQNGHKIGFPTLNISLKDNYVLPLNGVYYGLCYCLGLPYKALINVGNNPTIGKLKEPIIEVHLLNLNKDLYNDFVYVSFLEFKRKEIKFNSLQELKNQIEDDKKWALSLDPFK
;
A
#
# COMPACT_ATOMS: atom_id res chain seq x y z
N MET A 1 16.02 -4.38 28.21
CA MET A 1 15.62 -4.05 26.82
C MET A 1 14.94 -5.26 26.23
N GLU A 2 13.72 -5.09 25.74
CA GLU A 2 12.98 -6.18 25.10
C GLU A 2 13.64 -6.57 23.77
N LYS A 3 13.61 -7.88 23.50
CA LYS A 3 14.15 -8.49 22.30
C LYS A 3 13.12 -9.44 21.72
N LEU A 4 13.08 -9.51 20.39
CA LEU A 4 12.29 -10.47 19.64
C LEU A 4 13.23 -11.18 18.66
N ASP A 5 13.21 -12.52 18.68
CA ASP A 5 14.15 -13.35 17.91
C ASP A 5 15.63 -12.96 18.12
N GLY A 6 15.98 -12.55 19.34
CA GLY A 6 17.35 -12.11 19.69
C GLY A 6 17.71 -10.68 19.24
N VAL A 7 16.84 -10.01 18.47
CA VAL A 7 17.04 -8.63 18.00
C VAL A 7 16.33 -7.64 18.93
N LYS A 8 16.97 -6.52 19.23
CA LYS A 8 16.37 -5.44 20.03
C LYS A 8 15.11 -4.89 19.36
N ILE A 9 14.02 -4.78 20.11
CA ILE A 9 12.84 -4.04 19.65
C ILE A 9 13.17 -2.54 19.73
N SER A 10 13.18 -1.86 18.58
CA SER A 10 13.50 -0.42 18.49
C SER A 10 12.93 0.20 17.23
N SER A 11 12.63 1.50 17.28
CA SER A 11 12.12 2.25 16.14
C SER A 11 13.06 2.21 14.93
N SER A 12 14.37 2.17 15.15
CA SER A 12 15.37 2.05 14.07
C SER A 12 15.23 0.74 13.31
N ASN A 13 15.12 -0.39 14.01
CA ASN A 13 14.95 -1.70 13.38
C ASN A 13 13.59 -1.83 12.68
N ILE A 14 12.52 -1.32 13.30
CA ILE A 14 11.18 -1.32 12.70
C ILE A 14 11.17 -0.50 11.40
N LYS A 15 11.78 0.69 11.42
CA LYS A 15 11.93 1.55 10.24
C LYS A 15 12.68 0.82 9.12
N GLU A 16 13.79 0.16 9.44
CA GLU A 16 14.56 -0.61 8.46
C GLU A 16 13.74 -1.75 7.83
N TYR A 17 12.93 -2.46 8.62
CA TYR A 17 12.05 -3.52 8.09
C TYR A 17 10.99 -2.96 7.15
N ILE A 18 10.37 -1.81 7.49
CA ILE A 18 9.40 -1.14 6.62
C ILE A 18 10.06 -0.72 5.30
N GLU A 19 11.20 -0.04 5.37
CA GLU A 19 11.94 0.45 4.19
C GLU A 19 12.46 -0.67 3.28
N LYS A 20 12.68 -1.87 3.81
CA LYS A 20 13.05 -3.07 3.04
C LYS A 20 11.87 -3.88 2.52
N GLY A 21 10.63 -3.50 2.85
CA GLY A 21 9.42 -4.25 2.49
C GLY A 21 9.23 -5.51 3.33
N GLU A 22 9.97 -5.68 4.43
CA GLU A 22 9.82 -6.77 5.41
C GLU A 22 8.62 -6.52 6.34
N ILE A 23 7.44 -6.22 5.76
CA ILE A 23 6.25 -5.76 6.48
C ILE A 23 5.78 -6.75 7.55
N LYS A 24 5.86 -8.06 7.30
CA LYS A 24 5.54 -9.08 8.31
C LYS A 24 6.46 -9.01 9.54
N LYS A 25 7.73 -8.70 9.32
CA LYS A 25 8.70 -8.56 10.40
C LYS A 25 8.47 -7.25 11.16
N ALA A 26 8.19 -6.17 10.44
CA ALA A 26 7.77 -4.91 11.05
C ALA A 26 6.53 -5.11 11.92
N TRP A 27 5.50 -5.82 11.41
CA TRP A 27 4.31 -6.19 12.18
C TRP A 27 4.69 -6.96 13.45
N LYS A 28 5.48 -8.03 13.35
CA LYS A 28 5.91 -8.81 14.51
C LYS A 28 6.56 -7.95 15.61
N PHE A 29 7.36 -6.95 15.22
CA PHE A 29 8.05 -6.05 16.15
C PHE A 29 7.18 -4.90 16.67
N LEU A 30 6.18 -4.46 15.90
CA LEU A 30 5.19 -3.45 16.30
C LEU A 30 4.08 -4.04 17.20
N GLY A 31 3.78 -5.32 17.04
CA GLY A 31 2.60 -5.97 17.64
C GLY A 31 1.30 -5.75 16.87
N HIS A 32 1.32 -4.93 15.82
CA HIS A 32 0.20 -4.67 14.92
C HIS A 32 0.70 -4.35 13.50
N PRO A 33 -0.16 -4.42 12.45
CA PRO A 33 0.21 -4.02 11.10
C PRO A 33 0.72 -2.58 11.04
N TYR A 34 1.67 -2.31 10.16
CA TYR A 34 2.08 -0.94 9.89
C TYR A 34 0.95 -0.20 9.15
N GLU A 35 0.57 0.97 9.64
CA GLU A 35 -0.57 1.73 9.14
C GLU A 35 -0.19 3.18 8.85
N ILE A 36 -0.78 3.69 7.77
CA ILE A 36 -0.74 5.11 7.39
C ILE A 36 -2.17 5.64 7.28
N CYS A 37 -2.35 6.95 7.37
CA CYS A 37 -3.65 7.56 7.12
C CYS A 37 -3.53 8.84 6.29
N GLY A 38 -4.65 9.21 5.66
CA GLY A 38 -4.67 10.32 4.74
C GLY A 38 -6.02 10.56 4.09
N TYR A 39 -6.06 11.59 3.24
CA TYR A 39 -7.24 11.93 2.46
C TYR A 39 -7.14 11.37 1.06
N VAL A 40 -8.25 10.84 0.54
CA VAL A 40 -8.34 10.43 -0.86
C VAL A 40 -8.34 11.66 -1.75
N LYS A 41 -7.34 11.75 -2.63
CA LYS A 41 -7.22 12.76 -3.69
C LYS A 41 -7.59 12.16 -5.04
N LYS A 42 -7.95 13.05 -5.96
CA LYS A 42 -8.14 12.73 -7.37
C LYS A 42 -6.76 12.59 -8.03
N GLY A 43 -6.40 11.38 -8.45
CA GLY A 43 -5.19 11.13 -9.23
C GLY A 43 -5.39 11.30 -10.73
N PHE A 44 -4.48 10.76 -11.53
CA PHE A 44 -4.55 10.74 -13.00
C PHE A 44 -5.62 9.81 -13.58
N GLN A 45 -6.29 9.02 -12.73
CA GLN A 45 -7.37 8.09 -13.11
C GLN A 45 -6.96 7.07 -14.19
N ASN A 46 -5.67 6.80 -14.37
CA ASN A 46 -5.18 5.84 -15.38
C ASN A 46 -5.69 4.42 -15.11
N GLY A 47 -5.83 4.05 -13.82
CA GLY A 47 -6.42 2.78 -13.42
C GLY A 47 -7.85 2.58 -13.94
N HIS A 48 -8.67 3.63 -14.02
CA HIS A 48 -10.03 3.53 -14.57
C HIS A 48 -10.03 3.06 -16.03
N LYS A 49 -9.07 3.50 -16.84
CA LYS A 49 -8.97 3.15 -18.26
C LYS A 49 -8.74 1.65 -18.49
N ILE A 50 -8.19 0.96 -17.49
CA ILE A 50 -7.90 -0.49 -17.55
C ILE A 50 -8.78 -1.34 -16.64
N GLY A 51 -9.77 -0.75 -15.98
CA GLY A 51 -10.71 -1.45 -15.08
C GLY A 51 -10.23 -1.60 -13.63
N PHE A 52 -9.20 -0.87 -13.23
CA PHE A 52 -8.61 -0.90 -11.89
C PHE A 52 -8.61 0.48 -11.24
N PRO A 53 -9.78 1.01 -10.83
CA PRO A 53 -9.86 2.31 -10.17
C PRO A 53 -9.03 2.34 -8.88
N THR A 54 -8.25 3.40 -8.68
CA THR A 54 -7.39 3.55 -7.49
C THR A 54 -7.69 4.85 -6.75
N LEU A 55 -7.67 4.77 -5.43
CA LEU A 55 -7.66 5.92 -4.53
C LEU A 55 -6.23 6.40 -4.39
N ASN A 56 -5.96 7.69 -4.62
CA ASN A 56 -4.65 8.27 -4.38
C ASN A 56 -4.65 8.85 -2.98
N ILE A 57 -3.79 8.38 -2.08
CA ILE A 57 -3.81 8.79 -0.67
C ILE A 57 -2.81 9.91 -0.45
N SER A 58 -3.33 11.07 -0.04
CA SER A 58 -2.51 12.15 0.50
C SER A 58 -2.28 11.92 1.97
N LEU A 59 -1.03 11.59 2.33
CA LEU A 59 -0.66 11.32 3.71
C LEU A 59 -0.96 12.53 4.60
N LYS A 60 -1.52 12.26 5.78
CA LYS A 60 -1.78 13.28 6.80
C LYS A 60 -0.50 13.73 7.53
N ASP A 61 0.41 12.79 7.75
CA ASP A 61 1.61 12.97 8.56
C ASP A 61 2.87 12.45 7.82
N ASN A 62 4.04 12.70 8.41
CA ASN A 62 5.30 12.16 7.93
C ASN A 62 5.45 10.69 8.34
N TYR A 63 5.24 9.79 7.39
CA TYR A 63 5.38 8.35 7.59
C TYR A 63 6.73 7.83 7.09
N VAL A 64 7.20 6.73 7.70
CA VAL A 64 8.22 5.89 7.07
C VAL A 64 7.54 5.20 5.88
N LEU A 65 8.03 5.42 4.68
CA LEU A 65 7.43 4.79 3.51
C LEU A 65 7.95 3.36 3.37
N PRO A 66 7.06 2.39 3.13
CA PRO A 66 7.48 1.05 2.74
C PRO A 66 8.31 1.08 1.46
N LEU A 67 9.08 0.01 1.23
CA LEU A 67 9.75 -0.21 -0.06
C LEU A 67 8.78 0.00 -1.24
N ASN A 68 9.23 0.67 -2.29
CA ASN A 68 8.41 0.81 -3.49
C ASN A 68 7.98 -0.54 -4.07
N GLY A 69 6.68 -0.69 -4.33
CA GLY A 69 6.11 -1.91 -4.86
C GLY A 69 4.65 -2.11 -4.50
N VAL A 70 4.19 -3.34 -4.75
CA VAL A 70 2.81 -3.77 -4.54
C VAL A 70 2.71 -4.55 -3.25
N TYR A 71 1.66 -4.26 -2.49
CA TYR A 71 1.32 -4.85 -1.21
C TYR A 71 -0.14 -5.30 -1.20
N TYR A 72 -0.42 -6.27 -0.33
CA TYR A 72 -1.76 -6.54 0.14
C TYR A 72 -1.97 -5.91 1.51
N GLY A 73 -3.17 -5.40 1.74
CA GLY A 73 -3.53 -4.77 2.99
C GLY A 73 -5.02 -4.55 3.16
N LEU A 74 -5.34 -3.76 4.18
CA LEU A 74 -6.69 -3.28 4.46
C LEU A 74 -6.75 -1.77 4.29
N CYS A 75 -7.83 -1.30 3.68
CA CYS A 75 -8.21 0.11 3.69
C CYS A 75 -9.47 0.26 4.53
N TYR A 76 -9.38 1.02 5.61
CA TYR A 76 -10.52 1.32 6.47
C TYR A 76 -11.18 2.60 5.96
N CYS A 77 -12.40 2.45 5.45
CA CYS A 77 -13.23 3.53 4.94
C CYS A 77 -14.70 3.17 5.16
N LEU A 78 -15.60 4.16 5.19
CA LEU A 78 -17.04 3.91 5.40
C LEU A 78 -17.36 3.07 6.67
N GLY A 79 -16.51 3.14 7.69
CA GLY A 79 -16.65 2.38 8.93
C GLY A 79 -16.30 0.88 8.83
N LEU A 80 -15.76 0.41 7.70
CA LEU A 80 -15.46 -1.01 7.47
C LEU A 80 -14.04 -1.21 6.90
N PRO A 81 -13.40 -2.36 7.17
CA PRO A 81 -12.18 -2.76 6.50
C PRO A 81 -12.47 -3.37 5.12
N TYR A 82 -11.77 -2.90 4.09
CA TYR A 82 -11.82 -3.46 2.74
C TYR A 82 -10.45 -4.01 2.34
N LYS A 83 -10.43 -5.22 1.77
CA LYS A 83 -9.23 -5.78 1.15
C LYS A 83 -8.75 -4.88 0.02
N ALA A 84 -7.45 -4.62 0.01
CA ALA A 84 -6.86 -3.72 -0.96
C ALA A 84 -5.54 -4.24 -1.53
N LEU A 85 -5.31 -3.93 -2.79
CA LEU A 85 -3.96 -3.83 -3.35
C LEU A 85 -3.47 -2.41 -3.13
N ILE A 86 -2.24 -2.28 -2.62
CA ILE A 86 -1.61 -0.99 -2.34
C ILE A 86 -0.34 -0.91 -3.16
N ASN A 87 -0.24 0.11 -4.01
CA ASN A 87 0.98 0.44 -4.72
C ASN A 87 1.68 1.62 -4.02
N VAL A 88 2.94 1.42 -3.64
CA VAL A 88 3.83 2.47 -3.14
C VAL A 88 4.81 2.80 -4.25
N GLY A 89 4.71 4.00 -4.80
CA GLY A 89 5.56 4.45 -5.90
C GLY A 89 6.08 5.87 -5.71
N ASN A 90 6.95 6.29 -6.62
CA ASN A 90 7.45 7.66 -6.70
C ASN A 90 6.90 8.34 -7.96
N ASN A 91 6.52 9.62 -7.86
CA ASN A 91 6.18 10.40 -9.05
C ASN A 91 7.46 10.82 -9.79
N PRO A 92 7.70 10.42 -11.05
CA PRO A 92 8.88 10.83 -11.80
C PRO A 92 8.64 12.12 -12.59
N THR A 93 7.93 13.10 -12.04
CA THR A 93 7.74 14.39 -12.74
C THR A 93 8.87 15.37 -12.41
N ILE A 94 9.56 15.77 -13.48
CA ILE A 94 10.53 16.87 -13.53
C ILE A 94 9.87 18.11 -12.92
N GLY A 95 10.42 18.60 -11.81
CA GLY A 95 9.98 19.83 -11.16
C GLY A 95 9.24 19.62 -9.83
N LYS A 96 10.02 19.31 -8.78
CA LYS A 96 9.72 19.54 -7.35
C LYS A 96 8.23 19.54 -6.94
N LEU A 97 7.58 18.38 -6.98
CA LEU A 97 6.62 17.99 -5.93
C LEU A 97 6.98 16.56 -5.49
N LYS A 98 7.47 16.47 -4.24
CA LYS A 98 8.24 15.36 -3.64
C LYS A 98 7.37 14.35 -2.88
N GLU A 99 6.10 14.17 -3.25
CA GLU A 99 5.23 13.29 -2.46
C GLU A 99 5.20 11.88 -3.03
N PRO A 100 5.40 10.85 -2.19
CA PRO A 100 5.20 9.46 -2.59
C PRO A 100 3.75 9.27 -3.03
N ILE A 101 3.55 8.43 -4.05
CA ILE A 101 2.19 8.08 -4.49
C ILE A 101 1.83 6.76 -3.82
N ILE A 102 0.87 6.82 -2.90
CA ILE A 102 0.18 5.64 -2.37
C ILE A 102 -1.13 5.49 -3.14
N GLU A 103 -1.22 4.47 -3.99
CA GLU A 103 -2.44 4.14 -4.71
C GLU A 103 -3.09 2.89 -4.10
N VAL A 104 -4.38 2.97 -3.80
CA VAL A 104 -5.14 1.89 -3.17
C VAL A 104 -6.24 1.43 -4.11
N HIS A 105 -6.19 0.18 -4.56
CA HIS A 105 -7.26 -0.47 -5.29
C HIS A 105 -8.07 -1.36 -4.34
N LEU A 106 -9.33 -0.98 -4.07
CA LEU A 106 -10.26 -1.77 -3.27
C LEU A 106 -10.79 -2.95 -4.10
N LEU A 107 -10.57 -4.18 -3.63
CA LEU A 107 -10.79 -5.37 -4.48
C LEU A 107 -12.27 -5.65 -4.78
N ASN A 108 -13.16 -5.27 -3.88
CA ASN A 108 -14.60 -5.56 -3.94
C ASN A 108 -15.46 -4.31 -3.68
N LEU A 109 -14.89 -3.11 -3.87
CA LEU A 109 -15.62 -1.86 -3.73
C LEU A 109 -15.29 -0.93 -4.90
N ASN A 110 -16.33 -0.55 -5.65
CA ASN A 110 -16.23 0.47 -6.68
C ASN A 110 -17.07 1.68 -6.24
N LYS A 111 -16.47 2.54 -5.42
CA LYS A 111 -17.11 3.74 -4.89
C LYS A 111 -16.15 4.91 -4.95
N ASP A 112 -16.67 6.08 -5.29
CA ASP A 112 -15.93 7.33 -5.18
C ASP A 112 -15.85 7.72 -3.69
N LEU A 113 -14.62 7.88 -3.21
CA LEU A 113 -14.29 8.23 -1.83
C LEU A 113 -13.51 9.54 -1.79
N TYR A 114 -13.61 10.38 -2.83
CA TYR A 114 -12.89 11.64 -2.90
C TYR A 114 -13.12 12.50 -1.65
N ASN A 115 -12.03 13.04 -1.09
CA ASN A 115 -11.96 13.77 0.18
C ASN A 115 -12.27 12.95 1.45
N ASP A 116 -12.60 11.67 1.35
CA ASP A 116 -12.74 10.83 2.53
C ASP A 116 -11.40 10.61 3.20
N PHE A 117 -11.43 10.57 4.52
CA PHE A 117 -10.29 10.19 5.34
C PHE A 117 -10.24 8.68 5.50
N VAL A 118 -9.08 8.07 5.25
CA VAL A 118 -8.91 6.61 5.27
C VAL A 118 -7.65 6.21 6.01
N TYR A 119 -7.66 4.99 6.56
CA TYR A 119 -6.48 4.32 7.08
C TYR A 119 -6.10 3.16 6.17
N VAL A 120 -4.80 2.94 5.97
CA VAL A 120 -4.27 1.90 5.10
C VAL A 120 -3.23 1.09 5.88
N SER A 121 -3.58 -0.16 6.16
CA SER A 121 -2.73 -1.14 6.85
C SER A 121 -2.02 -2.04 5.84
N PHE A 122 -0.70 -2.16 5.96
CA PHE A 122 0.13 -3.04 5.13
C PHE A 122 0.27 -4.42 5.81
N LEU A 123 -0.13 -5.49 5.11
CA LEU A 123 -0.11 -6.85 5.66
C LEU A 123 0.96 -7.73 5.01
N GLU A 124 1.13 -7.62 3.68
CA GLU A 124 2.03 -8.50 2.94
C GLU A 124 2.65 -7.75 1.75
N PHE A 125 3.97 -7.91 1.56
CA PHE A 125 4.66 -7.43 0.36
C PHE A 125 4.57 -8.46 -0.75
N LYS A 126 4.18 -8.03 -1.96
CA LYS A 126 4.11 -8.91 -3.13
C LYS A 126 5.39 -8.86 -3.96
N ARG A 127 5.73 -7.66 -4.44
CA ARG A 127 6.76 -7.44 -5.45
C ARG A 127 7.14 -5.98 -5.54
N LYS A 128 8.34 -5.72 -6.05
CA LYS A 128 8.77 -4.36 -6.44
C LYS A 128 7.98 -3.86 -7.65
N GLU A 129 8.05 -2.55 -7.90
CA GLU A 129 7.53 -1.94 -9.12
C GLU A 129 8.17 -2.57 -10.37
N ILE A 130 7.37 -2.76 -11.42
CA ILE A 130 7.79 -3.35 -12.69
C ILE A 130 7.45 -2.34 -13.80
N LYS A 131 8.37 -2.15 -14.74
CA LYS A 131 8.07 -1.42 -15.98
C LYS A 131 7.41 -2.37 -16.98
N PHE A 132 6.31 -1.93 -17.58
CA PHE A 132 5.61 -2.68 -18.61
C PHE A 132 5.81 -2.03 -19.97
N ASN A 133 5.93 -2.86 -21.01
CA ASN A 133 6.10 -2.40 -22.38
C ASN A 133 4.75 -2.19 -23.09
N SER A 134 3.65 -2.65 -22.48
CA SER A 134 2.30 -2.45 -23.01
C SER A 134 1.24 -2.35 -21.92
N LEU A 135 0.08 -1.77 -22.28
CA LEU A 135 -1.09 -1.71 -21.40
C LEU A 135 -1.63 -3.10 -21.05
N GLN A 136 -1.50 -4.06 -21.97
CA GLN A 136 -1.95 -5.44 -21.77
C GLN A 136 -1.08 -6.17 -20.74
N GLU A 137 0.24 -5.99 -20.79
CA GLU A 137 1.16 -6.55 -19.78
C GLU A 137 0.84 -6.00 -18.38
N LEU A 138 0.64 -4.68 -18.26
CA LEU A 138 0.23 -4.06 -17.01
C LEU A 138 -1.07 -4.66 -16.49
N LYS A 139 -2.09 -4.77 -17.36
CA LYS A 139 -3.40 -5.33 -16.98
C LYS A 139 -3.28 -6.76 -16.48
N ASN A 140 -2.54 -7.61 -17.20
CA ASN A 140 -2.33 -9.01 -16.80
C ASN A 140 -1.66 -9.10 -15.43
N GLN A 141 -0.64 -8.28 -15.18
CA GLN A 141 0.04 -8.27 -13.89
C GLN A 141 -0.88 -7.84 -12.75
N ILE A 142 -1.73 -6.82 -12.95
CA ILE A 142 -2.67 -6.38 -11.91
C ILE A 142 -3.72 -7.46 -11.63
N GLU A 143 -4.21 -8.17 -12.65
CA GLU A 143 -5.13 -9.31 -12.44
C GLU A 143 -4.47 -10.42 -11.60
N ASP A 144 -3.19 -10.71 -11.85
CA ASP A 144 -2.46 -11.72 -11.08
C ASP A 144 -2.17 -11.26 -9.64
N ASP A 145 -1.85 -9.98 -9.46
CA ASP A 145 -1.74 -9.38 -8.13
C ASP A 145 -3.08 -9.43 -7.38
N LYS A 146 -4.20 -9.19 -8.08
CA LYS A 146 -5.55 -9.28 -7.50
C LYS A 146 -5.91 -10.69 -7.09
N LYS A 147 -5.65 -11.69 -7.93
CA LYS A 147 -5.86 -13.11 -7.57
C LYS A 147 -5.05 -13.49 -6.35
N TRP A 148 -3.79 -13.08 -6.30
CA TRP A 148 -2.94 -13.29 -5.13
C TRP A 148 -3.54 -12.64 -3.87
N ALA A 149 -3.93 -11.37 -3.94
CA ALA A 149 -4.50 -10.66 -2.79
C ALA A 149 -5.84 -11.27 -2.31
N LEU A 150 -6.69 -11.74 -3.24
CA LEU A 150 -7.94 -12.42 -2.90
C LEU A 150 -7.72 -13.78 -2.21
N SER A 151 -6.59 -14.44 -2.49
CA SER A 151 -6.23 -15.71 -1.84
C SER A 151 -5.79 -15.55 -0.38
N LEU A 152 -5.50 -14.32 0.07
CA LEU A 152 -5.05 -14.04 1.43
C LEU A 152 -6.21 -13.80 2.40
N ASP A 153 -6.04 -14.31 3.61
CA ASP A 153 -6.90 -14.07 4.77
C ASP A 153 -6.28 -12.97 5.64
N PRO A 154 -6.92 -11.81 5.83
CA PRO A 154 -6.35 -10.72 6.62
C PRO A 154 -6.35 -10.99 8.13
N PHE A 155 -6.98 -12.08 8.61
CA PHE A 155 -7.14 -12.38 10.03
C PHE A 155 -6.42 -13.67 10.47
N LYS A 156 -5.48 -14.17 9.67
CA LYS A 156 -4.64 -15.33 9.99
C LYS A 156 -3.19 -14.95 10.24
#